data_AF-A0A536DU19-F1
#
_entry.id   AF-A0A536DU19-F1
#
_cell.length_a   1.000
_cell.length_b   1.000
_cell.length_c   1.000
_cell.angle_alpha   90.00
_cell.angle_beta   90.00
_cell.angle_gamma   90.00
#
_symmetry.space_group_name_H-M   'P 1'
#
loop_
_entity.id
_entity.type
_entity.pdbx_description
1 polymer ?
#
loop_
_entity_poly.entity_id
_entity_poly.type
_entity_poly.pdbx_seq_one_letter_code
_entity_poly.pdbx_strand_id
1 'polypeptide(L)' 'MPYGWTGQLLRIDLTKGSTTREPLNPEWAREYIGGRGLGTRYLYEEMDPTV' A
#
# COMPACT_ATOMS: atom_id res chain seq x y z
N MET A 1 -17.12 -9.55 -1.65
CA MET A 1 -16.46 -8.38 -1.03
C MET A 1 -15.39 -8.91 -0.09
N PRO A 2 -14.17 -8.35 -0.05
CA PRO A 2 -13.18 -8.74 0.94
C PRO A 2 -13.69 -8.26 2.30
N TYR A 3 -14.16 -9.16 3.16
CA TYR A 3 -14.51 -8.81 4.54
C TYR A 3 -13.19 -8.61 5.31
N GLY A 4 -12.92 -7.40 5.81
CA GLY A 4 -11.74 -7.08 6.62
C GLY A 4 -10.89 -5.90 6.15
N TRP A 5 -10.87 -5.57 4.85
CA TRP A 5 -10.13 -4.42 4.31
C TRP A 5 -11.08 -3.39 3.70
N THR A 6 -10.77 -2.10 3.89
CA THR A 6 -11.49 -1.00 3.22
C THR A 6 -11.30 -1.03 1.69
N GLY A 7 -10.24 -1.67 1.20
CA GLY A 7 -9.97 -1.81 -0.23
C GLY A 7 -9.45 -0.54 -0.92
N GLN A 8 -9.05 0.47 -0.16
CA GLN A 8 -8.44 1.71 -0.66
C GLN A 8 -7.08 1.96 -0.01
N LEU A 9 -6.17 2.56 -0.77
CA LEU A 9 -4.87 3.04 -0.33
C LEU A 9 -4.76 4.54 -0.65
N LEU A 10 -4.27 5.31 0.31
CA LEU A 10 -3.99 6.73 0.13
C LEU A 10 -2.52 6.92 -0.22
N ARG A 11 -2.23 7.68 -1.28
CA ARG A 11 -0.89 8.10 -1.67
C ARG A 11 -0.74 9.58 -1.36
N ILE A 12 0.27 9.92 -0.56
CA ILE A 12 0.56 11.29 -0.15
C ILE A 12 1.96 11.64 -0.65
N ASP A 13 2.06 12.67 -1.49
CA ASP A 13 3.32 13.27 -1.90
C ASP A 13 3.49 14.59 -1.14
N LEU A 14 4.40 14.61 -0.17
CA LEU A 14 4.66 15.78 0.67
C LEU A 14 5.44 16.88 -0.06
N THR A 15 6.21 16.54 -1.09
CA THR A 15 6.95 17.53 -1.90
C THR A 15 5.99 18.34 -2.77
N LYS A 16 4.97 17.68 -3.33
CA LYS A 16 3.93 18.33 -4.16
C LYS A 16 2.71 18.78 -3.35
N GLY A 17 2.58 18.36 -2.09
CA GLY A 17 1.41 18.63 -1.26
C GLY A 17 0.12 17.98 -1.80
N SER A 18 0.24 16.84 -2.49
CA SER A 18 -0.89 16.19 -3.16
C SER A 18 -1.34 14.92 -2.45
N THR A 19 -2.63 14.59 -2.58
CA THR A 19 -3.23 13.38 -2.02
C THR A 19 -4.06 12.71 -3.09
N THR A 20 -3.78 11.43 -3.37
CA THR A 20 -4.54 10.61 -4.30
C THR A 20 -4.98 9.32 -3.63
N ARG A 21 -6.05 8.70 -4.14
CA ARG A 21 -6.53 7.40 -3.68
C ARG A 21 -6.42 6.39 -4.81
N GLU A 22 -6.06 5.16 -4.49
CA GLU A 22 -6.08 4.04 -5.41
C GLU A 22 -6.71 2.80 -4.77
N PRO A 23 -7.22 1.84 -5.57
CA PRO A 23 -7.66 0.56 -5.04
C PRO A 23 -6.50 -0.20 -4.39
N LEU A 24 -6.77 -0.83 -3.25
CA LEU A 24 -5.81 -1.74 -2.63
C LEU A 24 -5.58 -2.95 -3.56
N ASN A 25 -4.33 -3.38 -3.71
CA ASN A 25 -4.00 -4.60 -4.43
C ASN A 25 -4.58 -5.83 -3.69
N PRO A 26 -5.55 -6.56 -4.27
CA PRO A 26 -6.24 -7.64 -3.57
C PRO A 26 -5.40 -8.91 -3.46
N GLU A 27 -4.45 -9.15 -4.37
CA GLU A 27 -3.50 -10.25 -4.28
C GLU A 27 -2.59 -10.06 -3.07
N TRP A 28 -1.98 -8.88 -2.92
CA TRP A 28 -1.10 -8.58 -1.78
C TRP A 28 -1.85 -8.55 -0.46
N ALA A 29 -3.11 -8.06 -0.45
CA ALA A 29 -3.94 -8.11 0.75
C ALA A 29 -4.14 -9.55 1.24
N ARG A 30 -4.30 -10.53 0.33
CA ARG A 30 -4.44 -11.95 0.67
C ARG A 30 -3.12 -12.59 1.10
N GLU A 31 -2.03 -12.31 0.39
CA GLU A 31 -0.72 -12.90 0.67
C GLU A 31 -0.10 -12.39 1.97
N TYR A 32 -0.29 -11.11 2.29
CA TYR A 32 0.40 -10.44 3.38
C TYR A 32 -0.52 -9.98 4.52
N ILE A 33 -1.83 -10.22 4.41
CA ILE A 33 -2.90 -9.96 5.39
C ILE A 33 -3.14 -8.47 5.71
N GLY A 34 -2.10 -7.64 5.80
CA GLY A 34 -2.22 -6.22 6.17
C GLY A 34 -1.09 -5.78 7.09
N GLY A 35 -1.25 -4.58 7.67
CA GLY A 35 -0.34 -4.02 8.68
C GLY A 35 1.13 -4.13 8.26
N ARG A 36 1.93 -4.82 9.08
CA ARG A 36 3.37 -5.00 8.84
C ARG A 36 3.68 -5.75 7.54
N GLY A 37 2.97 -6.83 7.24
CA GLY A 37 3.26 -7.66 6.06
C GLY A 37 3.05 -6.85 4.79
N LEU A 38 1.86 -6.25 4.66
CA LEU A 38 1.50 -5.45 3.51
C LEU A 38 2.38 -4.19 3.38
N GLY A 39 2.65 -3.49 4.49
CA GLY A 39 3.55 -2.33 4.49
C GLY A 39 4.96 -2.68 4.02
N THR A 40 5.50 -3.83 4.44
CA THR A 40 6.83 -4.29 3.98
C THR A 40 6.81 -4.64 2.49
N ARG A 41 5.72 -5.23 1.97
CA ARG A 41 5.59 -5.53 0.54
C ARG A 41 5.62 -4.26 -0.32
N TYR A 42 4.94 -3.19 0.12
CA TYR A 42 5.00 -1.89 -0.56
C TYR A 42 6.41 -1.28 -0.53
N LEU A 43 7.10 -1.31 0.60
CA LEU A 43 8.49 -0.83 0.69
C LEU A 43 9.42 -1.60 -0.24
N TYR A 44 9.32 -2.93 -0.26
CA TYR A 44 10.15 -3.76 -1.13
C TYR A 44 9.93 -3.44 -2.62
N GLU A 45 8.70 -3.16 -3.03
CA GLU A 45 8.38 -2.91 -4.44
C GLU A 45 8.74 -1.49 -4.88
N GLU A 46 8.59 -0.49 -4.00
CA GLU A 46 8.62 0.93 -4.39
C GLU A 46 9.85 1.70 -3.93
N MET A 47 10.66 1.12 -3.04
CA MET A 47 11.84 1.80 -2.48
C MET A 47 13.13 1.25 -3.12
N ASP A 48 14.02 2.16 -3.48
CA ASP A 48 15.37 1.78 -3.91
C ASP A 48 16.09 1.08 -2.74
N PRO A 49 16.69 -0.11 -2.93
CA PRO A 49 17.36 -0.83 -1.85
C PRO A 49 18.69 -0.18 -1.39
N THR A 50 19.16 0.85 -2.09
CA THR A 50 20.45 1.51 -1.83
C THR A 50 20.34 2.85 -1.12
N VAL A 51 19.12 3.34 -0.85
CA VAL A 51 18.86 4.54 -0.03
C VAL A 51 18.68 4.22 1.45
#